data_AF-A0A7G7Z7L7-F1
#
_entry.id   AF-A0A7G7Z7L7-F1
#
_cell.length_a   1.000
_cell.length_b   1.000
_cell.length_c   1.000
_cell.angle_alpha   90.00
_cell.angle_beta   90.00
_cell.angle_gamma   90.00
#
_symmetry.space_group_name_H-M   'P 1'
#
loop_
_entity.id
_entity.type
_entity.pdbx_description
1 polymer ?
#
loop_
_entity_poly.entity_id
_entity_poly.type
_entity_poly.pdbx_seq_one_letter_code
_entity_poly.pdbx_strand_id
1 'polypeptide(L)'
;MWFIQPKRDYVAEMPWKHTDEPAVMTWQIRTRDYYTFPANIILLIMSCISMMLGLWFAFGWGIESIVSKTLLCGGVFSFGVLITMSMTHQTTIIVYRLTDKRIEVFSWKPQIDSVKPVMKWTAIISGVGVLCLVFINPDFIIAAIGPVGIGGMAALMGNSKGYQSLVRNEEYHEIDWPNAEDIAI
;
A
#
# COMPACT_ATOMS: atom_id res chain seq x y z
N MET A 1 -9.56 5.33 17.38
CA MET A 1 -9.49 5.65 15.94
C MET A 1 -8.62 6.89 15.80
N TRP A 2 -7.60 6.90 14.95
CA TRP A 2 -6.73 8.07 14.76
C TRP A 2 -7.22 8.82 13.51
N PHE A 3 -7.75 10.02 13.71
CA PHE A 3 -8.17 10.90 12.63
C PHE A 3 -7.03 11.85 12.31
N ILE A 4 -6.55 11.83 11.06
CA ILE A 4 -5.53 12.76 10.60
C ILE A 4 -6.10 13.47 9.39
N GLN A 5 -6.18 14.80 9.45
CA GLN A 5 -6.54 15.58 8.28
C GLN A 5 -5.41 15.46 7.25
N PRO A 6 -5.67 15.02 6.01
CA PRO A 6 -4.67 15.03 4.97
C PRO A 6 -4.17 16.46 4.72
N LYS A 7 -2.85 16.65 4.59
CA LYS A 7 -2.25 17.98 4.35
C LYS A 7 -2.52 18.53 2.95
N ARG A 8 -2.74 17.63 1.97
CA ARG A 8 -3.09 17.98 0.59
C ARG A 8 -4.60 18.03 0.48
N ASP A 9 -5.11 19.05 -0.20
CA ASP A 9 -6.54 19.14 -0.50
C ASP A 9 -6.85 18.25 -1.71
N TYR A 10 -7.56 17.15 -1.45
CA TYR A 10 -7.98 16.21 -2.48
C TYR A 10 -9.34 16.58 -3.07
N VAL A 11 -10.12 17.44 -2.43
CA VAL A 11 -11.50 17.76 -2.84
C VAL A 11 -11.55 18.26 -4.28
N ALA A 12 -10.60 19.13 -4.68
CA ALA A 12 -10.54 19.66 -6.04
C ALA A 12 -10.03 18.66 -7.09
N GLU A 13 -9.37 17.58 -6.68
CA GLU A 13 -8.75 16.60 -7.57
C GLU A 13 -9.66 15.39 -7.86
N MET A 14 -10.74 15.23 -7.10
CA MET A 14 -11.65 14.10 -7.25
C MET A 14 -12.49 14.22 -8.53
N PRO A 15 -12.68 13.12 -9.27
CA PRO A 15 -13.50 13.09 -10.47
C PRO A 15 -15.00 13.01 -10.12
N TRP A 16 -15.54 14.08 -9.53
CA TRP A 16 -16.96 14.16 -9.16
C TRP A 16 -17.88 13.97 -10.36
N LYS A 17 -19.03 13.32 -10.17
CA LYS A 17 -19.99 13.12 -11.26
C LYS A 17 -20.87 14.35 -11.46
N HIS A 18 -21.23 15.02 -10.38
CA HIS A 18 -22.18 16.13 -10.39
C HIS A 18 -21.49 17.47 -10.13
N THR A 19 -20.55 17.86 -10.99
CA THR A 19 -19.81 19.13 -10.85
C THR A 19 -20.67 20.38 -11.06
N ASP A 20 -21.87 20.20 -11.63
CA ASP A 20 -22.88 21.23 -11.84
C ASP A 20 -23.60 21.65 -10.56
N GLU A 21 -23.68 20.76 -9.56
CA GLU A 21 -24.29 21.07 -8.26
C GLU A 21 -23.28 21.79 -7.34
N PRO A 22 -23.64 22.94 -6.73
CA PRO A 22 -22.75 23.61 -5.79
C PRO A 22 -22.53 22.74 -4.56
N ALA A 23 -21.27 22.64 -4.11
CA ALA A 23 -20.96 21.94 -2.87
C ALA A 23 -21.36 22.81 -1.67
N VAL A 24 -22.22 22.26 -0.81
CA VAL A 24 -22.62 22.87 0.47
C VAL A 24 -21.50 22.69 1.50
N MET A 25 -20.92 21.50 1.53
CA MET A 25 -19.83 21.17 2.43
C MET A 25 -18.91 20.14 1.80
N THR A 26 -17.61 20.28 2.07
CA THR A 26 -16.61 19.28 1.68
C THR A 26 -15.70 19.01 2.86
N TRP A 27 -15.31 17.76 3.04
CA TRP A 27 -14.27 17.42 4.00
C TRP A 27 -13.54 16.17 3.58
N GLN A 28 -12.36 15.98 4.17
CA GLN A 28 -11.50 14.85 3.88
C GLN A 28 -10.92 14.30 5.18
N ILE A 29 -10.89 12.98 5.29
CA ILE A 29 -10.33 12.28 6.44
C ILE A 29 -9.37 11.21 5.97
N ARG A 30 -8.28 11.02 6.73
CA ARG A 30 -7.47 9.81 6.64
C ARG A 30 -7.73 8.96 7.87
N THR A 31 -8.15 7.72 7.63
CA THR A 31 -8.60 6.80 8.67
C THR A 31 -8.18 5.36 8.33
N ARG A 32 -8.22 4.49 9.35
CA ARG A 32 -8.16 3.04 9.18
C ARG A 32 -9.59 2.53 9.10
N ASP A 33 -10.08 2.34 7.88
CA ASP A 33 -11.46 1.95 7.62
C ASP A 33 -11.62 0.42 7.60
N TYR A 34 -11.30 -0.21 8.73
CA TYR A 34 -11.48 -1.65 8.95
C TYR A 34 -11.42 -1.97 10.43
N TYR A 35 -11.95 -3.14 10.79
CA TYR A 35 -11.92 -3.60 12.16
C TYR A 35 -10.47 -3.88 12.62
N THR A 36 -9.99 -3.07 13.56
CA THR A 36 -8.58 -3.01 13.92
C THR A 36 -8.09 -4.21 14.73
N PHE A 37 -9.00 -4.89 15.42
CA PHE A 37 -8.66 -5.95 16.37
C PHE A 37 -8.10 -7.21 15.67
N PRO A 38 -8.76 -7.81 14.65
CA PRO A 38 -8.19 -8.93 13.90
C PRO A 38 -6.86 -8.58 13.23
N ALA A 39 -6.72 -7.36 12.71
CA ALA A 39 -5.47 -6.91 12.09
C ALA A 39 -4.31 -6.89 13.08
N ASN A 40 -4.55 -6.45 14.33
CA ASN A 40 -3.55 -6.48 15.39
C ASN A 40 -3.19 -7.92 15.81
N ILE A 41 -4.17 -8.83 15.82
CA ILE A 41 -3.93 -10.26 16.09
C ILE A 41 -3.06 -10.88 15.00
N ILE A 42 -3.38 -10.64 13.72
CA ILE A 42 -2.58 -11.14 12.59
C ILE A 42 -1.15 -10.59 12.67
N LEU A 43 -1.00 -9.31 12.97
CA LEU A 43 0.31 -8.70 13.17
C LEU A 43 1.10 -9.42 14.27
N LEU A 44 0.48 -9.70 15.42
CA LEU A 44 1.12 -10.41 16.53
C LEU A 44 1.57 -11.82 16.10
N ILE A 45 0.67 -12.58 15.48
CA ILE A 45 0.96 -13.94 15.01
C ILE A 45 2.12 -13.94 14.01
N MET A 46 2.08 -13.07 13.01
CA MET A 46 3.14 -12.97 12.00
C MET A 46 4.45 -12.46 12.58
N SER A 47 4.42 -11.59 13.59
CA SER A 47 5.61 -11.16 14.32
C SER A 47 6.28 -12.35 15.03
N CYS A 48 5.49 -13.22 15.67
CA CYS A 48 5.98 -14.45 16.29
C CYS A 48 6.58 -15.40 15.25
N ILE A 49 5.90 -15.62 14.11
CA ILE A 49 6.40 -16.45 13.02
C ILE A 49 7.73 -15.89 12.48
N SER A 50 7.79 -14.58 12.24
CA SER A 50 8.99 -13.91 11.74
C SER A 50 10.15 -14.00 12.72
N MET A 51 9.88 -13.95 14.03
CA MET A 51 10.88 -14.17 15.07
C MET A 51 11.39 -15.62 15.04
N MET A 52 10.49 -16.61 14.96
CA MET A 52 10.87 -18.03 14.87
C MET A 52 11.72 -18.31 13.63
N LEU A 53 11.36 -17.75 12.48
CA LEU A 53 12.15 -17.86 11.25
C LEU A 53 13.53 -17.19 11.41
N GLY A 54 13.59 -16.00 12.01
CA GLY A 54 14.86 -15.32 12.29
C GLY A 54 15.78 -16.15 13.18
N LEU A 55 15.24 -16.78 14.23
CA LEU A 55 15.96 -17.69 15.11
C LEU A 55 16.42 -18.94 14.37
N TRP A 56 15.56 -19.53 13.54
CA TRP A 56 15.91 -20.69 12.71
C TRP A 56 17.13 -20.39 11.82
N PHE A 57 17.14 -19.25 11.13
CA PHE A 57 18.29 -18.88 10.31
C PHE A 57 19.54 -18.58 11.15
N ALA A 58 19.39 -17.89 12.30
CA ALA A 58 20.51 -17.51 13.15
C ALA A 58 21.22 -18.72 13.79
N PHE A 59 20.49 -19.77 14.14
CA PHE A 59 21.05 -20.97 14.77
C PHE A 59 21.24 -22.16 13.82
N GLY A 60 20.51 -22.21 12.69
CA GLY A 60 20.54 -23.33 11.74
C GLY A 60 21.64 -23.28 10.68
N TRP A 61 22.19 -22.10 10.37
CA TRP A 61 23.22 -21.91 9.33
C TRP A 61 24.67 -21.96 9.83
N GLY A 62 24.90 -22.37 11.08
CA GLY A 62 26.26 -22.50 11.61
C GLY A 62 27.03 -21.17 11.69
N ILE A 63 26.31 -20.03 11.68
CA ILE A 63 26.92 -18.72 11.92
C ILE A 63 27.55 -18.74 13.31
N GLU A 64 28.80 -18.31 13.46
CA GLU A 64 29.48 -18.35 14.76
C GLU A 64 29.38 -17.03 15.53
N SER A 65 29.54 -15.91 14.81
CA SER A 65 29.52 -14.57 15.39
C SER A 65 28.14 -14.21 15.96
N ILE A 66 28.11 -13.83 17.23
CA ILE A 66 26.89 -13.36 17.90
C ILE A 66 26.32 -12.11 17.24
N VAL A 67 27.18 -11.20 16.77
CA VAL A 67 26.76 -9.98 16.06
C VAL A 67 26.03 -10.33 14.77
N SER A 68 26.58 -11.26 13.99
CA SER A 68 25.96 -11.71 12.74
C SER A 68 24.62 -12.41 13.00
N LYS A 69 24.50 -13.22 14.06
CA LYS A 69 23.23 -13.84 14.46
C LYS A 69 22.18 -12.81 14.83
N THR A 70 22.53 -11.82 15.64
CA THR A 70 21.62 -10.78 16.08
C THR A 70 21.15 -9.92 14.90
N LEU A 71 22.05 -9.54 13.99
CA LEU A 71 21.70 -8.78 12.79
C LEU A 71 20.79 -9.58 11.85
N LEU A 72 21.09 -10.86 11.65
CA LEU A 72 20.28 -11.72 10.79
C LEU A 72 18.87 -11.95 11.38
N CYS A 73 18.79 -12.34 12.65
CA CYS A 73 17.52 -12.57 13.35
C CYS A 73 16.69 -11.28 13.43
N GLY A 74 17.32 -10.18 13.86
CA GLY A 74 16.67 -8.87 13.96
C GLY A 74 16.26 -8.32 12.60
N GLY A 75 17.06 -8.55 11.56
CA GLY A 75 16.75 -8.17 10.18
C GLY A 75 15.54 -8.92 9.63
N VAL A 76 15.52 -10.25 9.76
CA VAL A 76 14.38 -11.09 9.33
C VAL A 76 13.11 -10.70 10.10
N PHE A 77 13.21 -10.53 11.42
CA PHE A 77 12.10 -10.10 12.25
C PHE A 77 11.55 -8.73 11.81
N SER A 78 12.42 -7.74 11.72
CA SER A 78 12.02 -6.37 11.34
C SER A 78 11.40 -6.35 9.95
N PHE A 79 11.98 -7.08 8.99
CA PHE A 79 11.45 -7.16 7.64
C PHE A 79 10.07 -7.81 7.59
N GLY A 80 9.86 -8.93 8.29
CA GLY A 80 8.55 -9.60 8.36
C GLY A 80 7.48 -8.75 9.05
N VAL A 81 7.84 -8.04 10.12
CA VAL A 81 6.94 -7.09 10.79
C VAL A 81 6.55 -5.94 9.86
N LEU A 82 7.51 -5.36 9.13
CA LEU A 82 7.25 -4.28 8.18
C LEU A 82 6.33 -4.73 7.04
N ILE A 83 6.55 -5.93 6.48
CA ILE A 83 5.67 -6.50 5.46
C ILE A 83 4.26 -6.68 6.02
N THR A 84 4.12 -7.28 7.20
CA THR A 84 2.81 -7.52 7.79
C THR A 84 2.08 -6.22 8.10
N MET A 85 2.78 -5.22 8.62
CA MET A 85 2.24 -3.87 8.82
C MET A 85 1.75 -3.27 7.49
N SER A 86 2.51 -3.44 6.40
CA SER A 86 2.11 -2.90 5.11
C SER A 86 0.81 -3.51 4.56
N MET A 87 0.46 -4.74 4.98
CA MET A 87 -0.78 -5.41 4.57
C MET A 87 -1.93 -5.17 5.55
N THR A 88 -1.66 -5.13 6.86
CA THR A 88 -2.69 -5.09 7.91
C THR A 88 -2.97 -3.68 8.44
N HIS A 89 -2.06 -2.74 8.24
CA HIS A 89 -2.09 -1.38 8.78
C HIS A 89 -2.20 -0.31 7.70
N GLN A 90 -3.07 -0.58 6.71
CA GLN A 90 -3.33 0.34 5.61
C GLN A 90 -4.18 1.52 6.08
N THR A 91 -3.95 2.70 5.51
CA THR A 91 -4.86 3.83 5.71
C THR A 91 -5.67 4.04 4.45
N THR A 92 -6.86 4.61 4.61
CA THR A 92 -7.77 5.00 3.54
C THR A 92 -8.00 6.50 3.67
N ILE A 93 -7.95 7.22 2.55
CA ILE A 93 -8.41 8.60 2.47
C ILE A 93 -9.83 8.56 1.96
N ILE A 94 -10.72 9.26 2.66
CA ILE A 94 -12.11 9.40 2.27
C ILE A 94 -12.39 10.89 2.12
N VAL A 95 -12.91 11.26 0.95
CA VAL A 95 -13.28 12.63 0.59
C VAL A 95 -14.78 12.67 0.40
N TYR A 96 -15.43 13.60 1.09
CA TYR A 96 -16.85 13.79 1.09
C TYR A 96 -17.17 15.12 0.41
N ARG A 97 -18.17 15.09 -0.46
CA ARG A 97 -18.78 16.27 -1.08
C ARG A 97 -20.28 16.20 -0.92
N LEU A 98 -20.83 17.15 -0.16
CA LEU A 98 -22.26 17.28 0.06
C LEU A 98 -22.79 18.38 -0.84
N THR A 99 -23.89 18.09 -1.52
CA THR A 99 -24.67 19.06 -2.30
C THR A 99 -26.06 19.18 -1.69
N ASP A 100 -26.87 20.11 -2.20
CA ASP A 100 -28.25 20.28 -1.76
C ASP A 100 -29.13 19.04 -2.02
N LYS A 101 -28.70 18.11 -2.89
CA LYS A 101 -29.50 16.96 -3.32
C LYS A 101 -28.93 15.60 -2.92
N ARG A 102 -27.62 15.49 -2.72
CA ARG A 102 -26.95 14.21 -2.46
C ARG A 102 -25.63 14.36 -1.71
N ILE A 103 -25.06 13.23 -1.33
CA ILE A 103 -23.67 13.11 -0.89
C ILE A 103 -22.89 12.22 -1.85
N GLU A 104 -21.73 12.72 -2.30
CA GLU A 104 -20.73 11.96 -3.05
C GLU A 104 -19.57 11.63 -2.11
N VAL A 105 -19.16 10.37 -2.07
CA VAL A 105 -18.05 9.88 -1.25
C VAL A 105 -17.06 9.17 -2.16
N PHE A 106 -15.83 9.63 -2.15
CA PHE A 106 -14.73 8.99 -2.87
C PHE A 106 -13.69 8.49 -1.86
N SER A 107 -13.32 7.21 -1.94
CA SER A 107 -12.34 6.60 -1.03
C SER A 107 -11.27 5.81 -1.77
N TRP A 108 -10.04 5.84 -1.26
CA TRP A 108 -8.94 5.05 -1.82
C TRP A 108 -7.81 4.85 -0.81
N LYS A 109 -6.95 3.87 -1.09
CA LYS A 109 -5.76 3.57 -0.27
C LYS A 109 -4.53 4.34 -0.80
N PRO A 110 -4.05 5.41 -0.13
CA PRO A 110 -2.89 6.18 -0.59
C PRO A 110 -1.56 5.41 -0.56
N GLN A 111 -1.48 4.26 0.12
CA GLN A 111 -0.25 3.48 0.19
C GLN A 111 0.23 3.03 -1.19
N ILE A 112 -0.69 2.72 -2.11
CA ILE A 112 -0.38 2.30 -3.47
C ILE A 112 0.31 3.40 -4.28
N ASP A 113 0.05 4.67 -3.98
CA ASP A 113 0.71 5.80 -4.64
C ASP A 113 2.21 5.84 -4.38
N SER A 114 2.62 5.34 -3.21
CA SER A 114 4.04 5.20 -2.85
C SER A 114 4.69 3.96 -3.47
N VAL A 115 3.91 2.95 -3.86
CA VAL A 115 4.42 1.71 -4.46
C VAL A 115 4.97 1.96 -5.88
N LYS A 116 4.29 2.80 -6.67
CA LYS A 116 4.72 3.14 -8.04
C LYS A 116 6.17 3.65 -8.13
N PRO A 117 6.60 4.68 -7.38
CA PRO A 117 7.99 5.13 -7.42
C PRO A 117 8.95 4.06 -6.88
N VAL A 118 8.58 3.31 -5.84
CA VAL A 118 9.42 2.23 -5.30
C VAL A 118 9.65 1.15 -6.35
N MET A 119 8.60 0.65 -7.01
CA MET A 119 8.72 -0.36 -8.07
C MET A 119 9.60 0.13 -9.22
N LYS A 120 9.42 1.39 -9.65
CA LYS A 120 10.26 1.99 -10.70
C LYS A 120 11.74 1.95 -10.31
N TRP A 121 12.09 2.42 -9.12
CA TRP A 121 13.48 2.45 -8.67
C TRP A 121 14.04 1.06 -8.42
N THR A 122 13.25 0.14 -7.86
CA THR A 122 13.64 -1.26 -7.69
C THR A 122 13.95 -1.91 -9.04
N ALA A 123 13.11 -1.71 -10.07
CA ALA A 123 13.36 -2.22 -11.42
C ALA A 123 14.65 -1.65 -12.02
N ILE A 124 14.91 -0.34 -11.84
CA ILE A 124 16.13 0.32 -12.34
C ILE A 124 17.37 -0.23 -11.64
N ILE A 125 17.39 -0.23 -10.30
CA ILE A 125 18.55 -0.66 -9.50
C ILE A 125 18.85 -2.14 -9.76
N SER A 126 17.82 -2.98 -9.73
CA SER A 126 18.00 -4.42 -9.99
C SER A 126 18.40 -4.69 -11.44
N GLY A 127 17.88 -3.94 -12.42
CA GLY A 127 18.28 -4.04 -13.82
C GLY A 127 19.76 -3.69 -14.05
N VAL A 128 20.23 -2.61 -13.44
CA VAL A 128 21.66 -2.24 -13.46
C VAL A 128 22.52 -3.32 -12.80
N GLY A 129 22.09 -3.85 -11.65
CA GLY A 129 22.79 -4.94 -10.97
C GLY A 129 22.93 -6.19 -11.85
N VAL A 130 21.85 -6.59 -12.53
CA VAL A 130 21.89 -7.74 -13.45
C VAL A 130 22.80 -7.47 -14.64
N LEU A 131 22.77 -6.28 -15.24
CA LEU A 131 23.69 -5.93 -16.33
C LEU A 131 25.16 -6.05 -15.90
N CYS A 132 25.50 -5.56 -14.71
CA CYS A 132 26.85 -5.73 -14.15
C CYS A 132 27.23 -7.21 -13.97
N LEU A 133 26.29 -8.06 -13.53
CA LEU A 133 26.52 -9.50 -13.38
C LEU A 133 26.71 -10.21 -14.73
N VAL A 134 25.95 -9.82 -15.75
CA VAL A 134 26.05 -10.37 -17.11
C VAL A 134 27.44 -10.13 -17.72
N PHE A 135 28.06 -8.98 -17.43
CA PHE A 135 29.44 -8.72 -17.85
C PHE A 135 30.48 -9.65 -17.19
N ILE A 136 30.17 -10.22 -16.02
CA ILE A 136 31.03 -11.19 -15.34
C ILE A 136 30.77 -12.59 -15.88
N ASN A 137 29.50 -12.99 -16.00
CA ASN A 137 29.10 -14.24 -16.62
C ASN A 137 27.75 -14.07 -17.35
N PRO A 138 27.67 -14.37 -18.66
CA PRO A 138 26.45 -14.21 -19.45
C PRO A 138 25.25 -15.03 -18.96
N ASP A 139 25.47 -16.13 -18.24
CA ASP A 139 24.41 -16.98 -17.70
C ASP A 139 23.51 -16.23 -16.69
N PHE A 140 24.01 -15.14 -16.09
CA PHE A 140 23.23 -14.31 -15.17
C PHE A 140 22.12 -13.51 -15.85
N ILE A 141 21.99 -13.56 -17.18
CA ILE A 141 20.88 -12.89 -17.90
C ILE A 141 19.51 -13.39 -17.45
N ILE A 142 19.42 -14.63 -16.94
CA ILE A 142 18.17 -15.20 -16.38
C ILE A 142 17.67 -14.36 -15.19
N ALA A 143 18.57 -13.73 -14.43
CA ALA A 143 18.18 -12.85 -13.32
C ALA A 143 17.43 -11.59 -13.80
N ALA A 144 17.47 -11.27 -15.09
CA ALA A 144 16.72 -10.13 -15.67
C ALA A 144 15.20 -10.31 -15.62
N ILE A 145 14.69 -11.54 -15.42
CA ILE A 145 13.26 -11.82 -15.29
C ILE A 145 12.64 -10.97 -14.16
N GLY A 146 13.33 -10.81 -13.03
CA GLY A 146 12.87 -10.00 -11.90
C GLY A 146 12.71 -8.52 -12.26
N PRO A 147 13.80 -7.81 -12.61
CA PRO A 147 13.76 -6.41 -13.01
C PRO A 147 12.75 -6.11 -14.13
N VAL A 148 12.68 -6.98 -15.16
CA VAL A 148 11.76 -6.83 -16.29
C VAL A 148 10.31 -6.97 -15.83
N GLY A 149 9.99 -7.96 -15.00
CA GLY A 149 8.65 -8.14 -14.45
C GLY A 149 8.20 -6.96 -13.59
N ILE A 150 9.07 -6.47 -12.71
CA ILE A 150 8.80 -5.31 -11.86
C ILE A 150 8.63 -4.05 -12.72
N GLY A 151 9.49 -3.86 -13.73
CA GLY A 151 9.40 -2.75 -14.67
C GLY A 151 8.10 -2.76 -15.47
N GLY A 152 7.68 -3.93 -15.96
CA GLY A 152 6.39 -4.11 -16.65
C GLY A 152 5.20 -3.73 -15.77
N MET A 153 5.17 -4.22 -14.52
CA MET A 153 4.12 -3.85 -13.57
C MET A 153 4.12 -2.35 -13.24
N ALA A 154 5.30 -1.73 -13.07
CA ALA A 154 5.42 -0.30 -12.84
C ALA A 154 4.90 0.53 -14.04
N ALA A 155 5.12 0.05 -15.26
CA ALA A 155 4.60 0.67 -16.48
C ALA A 155 3.07 0.55 -16.58
N LEU A 156 2.51 -0.62 -16.30
CA LEU A 156 1.05 -0.85 -16.27
C LEU A 156 0.36 0.04 -15.23
N MET A 157 0.91 0.09 -14.02
CA MET A 157 0.45 0.98 -12.95
C MET A 157 0.67 2.46 -13.30
N GLY A 158 1.58 2.77 -14.23
CA GLY A 158 1.81 4.11 -14.73
C GLY A 158 0.81 4.59 -15.78
N ASN A 159 0.40 3.69 -16.67
CA ASN A 159 -0.28 4.05 -17.91
C ASN A 159 -1.78 3.70 -17.92
N SER A 160 -2.22 2.71 -17.14
CA SER A 160 -3.62 2.26 -17.12
C SER A 160 -4.39 2.86 -15.95
N LYS A 161 -5.36 3.74 -16.27
CA LYS A 161 -6.28 4.31 -15.25
C LYS A 161 -7.11 3.24 -14.56
N GLY A 162 -7.59 2.23 -15.31
CA GLY A 162 -8.36 1.13 -14.72
C GLY A 162 -7.54 0.21 -13.82
N TYR A 163 -6.25 0.02 -14.13
CA TYR A 163 -5.36 -0.71 -13.24
C TYR A 163 -5.01 0.11 -11.99
N GLN A 164 -4.83 1.42 -12.14
CA GLN A 164 -4.62 2.34 -11.00
C GLN A 164 -5.80 2.31 -10.04
N SER A 165 -7.03 2.44 -10.55
CA SER A 165 -8.23 2.43 -9.72
C SER A 165 -8.43 1.09 -9.02
N LEU A 166 -8.21 -0.02 -9.73
CA LEU A 166 -8.27 -1.37 -9.17
C LEU A 166 -7.27 -1.57 -8.03
N VAL A 167 -6.00 -1.23 -8.24
CA VAL A 167 -4.94 -1.48 -7.25
C VAL A 167 -5.12 -0.57 -6.04
N ARG A 168 -5.55 0.69 -6.24
CA ARG A 168 -5.87 1.63 -5.16
C ARG A 168 -7.14 1.27 -4.39
N ASN A 169 -7.94 0.33 -4.91
CA ASN A 169 -9.28 0.04 -4.43
C ASN A 169 -10.10 1.33 -4.33
N GLU A 170 -10.13 2.08 -5.44
CA GLU A 170 -10.93 3.30 -5.55
C GLU A 170 -12.42 2.94 -5.52
N GLU A 171 -13.12 3.47 -4.54
CA GLU A 171 -14.56 3.31 -4.41
C GLU A 171 -15.23 4.68 -4.49
N TYR A 172 -16.35 4.71 -5.21
CA TYR A 172 -17.21 5.87 -5.32
C TYR A 172 -18.62 5.48 -4.90
N HIS A 173 -19.13 6.16 -3.89
CA HIS A 173 -20.48 5.98 -3.37
C HIS A 173 -21.25 7.28 -3.52
N GLU A 174 -22.52 7.17 -3.90
CA GLU A 174 -23.41 8.30 -4.07
C GLU A 174 -24.75 7.96 -3.44
N ILE A 175 -25.25 8.86 -2.59
CA ILE A 175 -26.51 8.67 -1.88
C ILE A 175 -27.32 9.96 -2.02
N ASP A 176 -28.49 9.85 -2.66
CA ASP A 176 -29.45 10.95 -2.72
C ASP A 176 -30.12 11.12 -1.36
N TRP A 177 -30.39 12.36 -0.94
CA TRP A 177 -31.05 12.62 0.35
C TRP A 177 -32.40 11.89 0.50
N PRO A 178 -33.27 11.81 -0.54
CA PRO A 178 -34.51 11.04 -0.46
C PRO A 178 -34.30 9.53 -0.27
N ASN A 179 -33.12 9.01 -0.64
CA ASN A 179 -32.77 7.59 -0.49
C ASN A 179 -31.93 7.33 0.77
N ALA A 180 -31.63 8.36 1.56
CA ALA A 180 -30.81 8.27 2.77
C ALA A 180 -31.60 7.77 4.00
N GLU A 181 -32.69 7.03 3.81
CA GLU A 181 -33.60 6.63 4.90
C GLU A 181 -33.01 5.57 5.86
N ASP A 182 -31.92 4.90 5.49
CA ASP A 182 -31.22 3.89 6.31
C ASP A 182 -30.09 4.48 7.21
N ILE A 183 -30.31 5.64 7.82
CA ILE A 183 -29.44 6.10 8.92
C ILE A 183 -29.93 5.42 10.20
N ALA A 184 -29.43 4.21 10.46
CA ALA A 184 -29.66 3.51 11.71
C ALA A 184 -29.20 4.38 12.89
N ILE A 185 -30.16 4.79 13.73
CA ILE A 185 -29.96 5.51 15.01
C ILE A 185 -29.37 4.56 16.04
#